data_AF-A0A443J1R0-F1
#
_entry.id   AF-A0A443J1R0-F1
#
_cell.length_a   1.000
_cell.length_b   1.000
_cell.length_c   1.000
_cell.angle_alpha   90.00
_cell.angle_beta   90.00
_cell.angle_gamma   90.00
#
_symmetry.space_group_name_H-M   'P 1'
#
loop_
_entity.id
_entity.type
_entity.pdbx_description
1 polymer ?
#
loop_
_entity_poly.entity_id
_entity_poly.type
_entity_poly.pdbx_seq_one_letter_code
_entity_poly.pdbx_strand_id
1 'polypeptide(L)'
;MNISALLPAAKLHARVDFPDEDDGLLLMLAAAAGDVADAAEYTLPEDAGDLPDDLKLAIIDQAAMLFDARGGSTDRPVGLSLAASRIVARYRGVAI
;
A
#
# COMPACT_ATOMS: atom_id res chain seq x y z
N MET A 1 -12.69 1.17 -5.10
CA MET A 1 -12.42 0.54 -3.80
C MET A 1 -12.49 1.57 -2.68
N ASN A 2 -13.25 1.29 -1.62
CA ASN A 2 -13.31 2.06 -0.38
C ASN A 2 -12.02 1.83 0.42
N ILE A 3 -11.01 2.68 0.19
CA ILE A 3 -9.67 2.54 0.78
C ILE A 3 -9.60 3.05 2.23
N SER A 4 -10.54 3.89 2.67
CA SER A 4 -10.49 4.51 3.99
C SER A 4 -10.60 3.52 5.14
N ALA A 5 -11.10 2.31 4.87
CA ALA A 5 -11.07 1.20 5.82
C ALA A 5 -9.65 0.83 6.28
N LEU A 6 -8.61 1.10 5.48
CA LEU A 6 -7.21 0.83 5.83
C LEU A 6 -6.52 1.99 6.57
N LEU A 7 -7.13 3.18 6.61
CA LEU A 7 -6.50 4.38 7.18
C LEU A 7 -6.04 4.20 8.63
N PRO A 8 -6.83 3.63 9.56
CA PRO A 8 -6.38 3.44 10.94
C PRO A 8 -5.12 2.56 11.05
N ALA A 9 -5.06 1.48 10.27
CA ALA A 9 -3.91 0.58 10.25
C ALA A 9 -2.68 1.23 9.58
N ALA A 10 -2.90 2.01 8.53
CA ALA A 10 -1.83 2.75 7.85
C ALA A 10 -1.19 3.81 8.76
N LYS A 11 -2.00 4.56 9.51
CA LYS A 11 -1.52 5.52 10.51
C LYS A 11 -0.67 4.86 11.58
N LEU A 12 -1.13 3.72 12.11
CA LEU A 12 -0.37 2.95 13.08
C LEU A 12 0.98 2.48 12.52
N HIS A 13 1.00 1.98 11.28
CA HIS A 13 2.21 1.52 10.62
C HIS A 13 3.21 2.66 10.37
N ALA A 14 2.72 3.81 9.91
CA ALA A 14 3.51 5.02 9.66
C ALA A 14 3.81 5.85 10.91
N ARG A 15 3.32 5.45 12.09
CA ARG A 15 3.47 6.15 13.38
C ARG A 15 2.93 7.60 13.33
N VAL A 16 1.77 7.76 12.72
CA VAL A 16 1.06 9.04 12.59
C VAL A 16 -0.11 9.07 13.57
N ASP A 17 -0.03 9.92 14.58
CA ASP A 17 -1.04 10.00 15.64
C ASP A 17 -2.15 11.01 15.34
N PHE A 18 -1.84 12.08 14.61
CA PHE A 18 -2.74 13.21 14.38
C PHE A 18 -3.46 13.11 13.02
N PRO A 19 -4.59 13.82 12.82
CA PRO A 19 -5.42 13.72 11.61
C PRO A 19 -4.98 14.65 10.47
N ASP A 20 -3.99 15.52 10.69
CA ASP A 20 -3.48 16.49 9.71
C ASP A 20 -2.92 15.83 8.44
N GLU A 21 -2.46 14.59 8.56
CA GLU A 21 -1.90 13.81 7.46
C GLU A 21 -2.89 12.82 6.82
N ASP A 22 -4.15 12.78 7.26
CA ASP A 22 -5.12 11.76 6.83
C ASP A 22 -5.40 11.83 5.34
N ASP A 23 -5.62 13.02 4.78
CA ASP A 23 -5.88 13.20 3.35
C ASP A 23 -4.68 12.79 2.50
N GLY A 24 -3.47 13.10 2.95
CA GLY A 24 -2.23 12.71 2.28
C GLY A 24 -2.00 11.20 2.32
N LEU A 25 -2.24 10.57 3.47
CA LEU A 25 -2.16 9.11 3.64
C LEU A 25 -3.22 8.38 2.82
N LEU A 26 -4.46 8.90 2.76
CA LEU A 26 -5.52 8.33 1.92
C LEU A 26 -5.15 8.35 0.44
N LEU A 27 -4.55 9.44 -0.03
CA LEU A 27 -4.05 9.54 -1.40
C LEU A 27 -2.95 8.51 -1.68
N MET A 28 -2.03 8.32 -0.75
CA MET A 28 -0.96 7.32 -0.88
C MET A 28 -1.47 5.88 -0.80
N LEU A 29 -2.45 5.61 0.05
CA LEU A 29 -3.09 4.30 0.12
C LEU A 29 -3.80 3.97 -1.20
N ALA A 30 -4.44 4.95 -1.84
CA ALA A 30 -5.05 4.76 -3.15
C ALA A 30 -4.00 4.47 -4.23
N ALA A 31 -2.87 5.20 -4.23
CA ALA A 31 -1.76 4.94 -5.14
C ALA A 31 -1.13 3.55 -4.90
N ALA A 32 -0.84 3.22 -3.65
CA ALA A 32 -0.30 1.93 -3.23
C ALA A 32 -1.23 0.77 -3.61
N ALA A 33 -2.54 0.94 -3.48
CA ALA A 33 -3.51 -0.08 -3.91
C ALA A 33 -3.44 -0.35 -5.42
N GLY A 34 -3.28 0.70 -6.24
CA GLY A 34 -3.05 0.56 -7.67
C GLY A 34 -1.75 -0.20 -7.98
N ASP A 35 -0.63 0.22 -7.38
CA ASP A 35 0.67 -0.41 -7.57
C ASP A 35 0.65 -1.91 -7.20
N VAL A 36 0.05 -2.23 -6.05
CA VAL A 36 -0.05 -3.60 -5.53
C VAL A 36 -0.98 -4.45 -6.39
N ALA A 37 -2.13 -3.92 -6.80
CA ALA A 37 -3.08 -4.64 -7.63
C ALA A 37 -2.51 -4.98 -9.01
N ASP A 38 -1.83 -4.01 -9.64
CA ASP A 38 -1.16 -4.22 -10.92
C ASP A 38 -0.06 -5.28 -10.81
N ALA A 39 0.82 -5.15 -9.81
CA ALA A 39 1.91 -6.10 -9.61
C ALA A 39 1.44 -7.51 -9.21
N ALA A 40 0.32 -7.62 -8.49
CA ALA A 40 -0.27 -8.89 -8.09
C ALA A 40 -1.17 -9.50 -9.17
N GLU A 41 -1.47 -8.77 -10.25
CA GLU A 41 -2.53 -9.09 -11.22
C GLU A 41 -3.87 -9.41 -10.51
N TYR A 42 -4.20 -8.62 -9.48
CA TYR A 42 -5.35 -8.86 -8.60
C TYR A 42 -6.45 -7.82 -8.83
N THR A 43 -7.70 -8.27 -8.97
CA THR A 43 -8.85 -7.37 -9.08
C THR A 43 -9.27 -6.89 -7.70
N LEU A 44 -9.14 -5.59 -7.44
CA LEU A 44 -9.52 -5.00 -6.17
C LEU A 44 -11.04 -5.09 -5.94
N PRO A 45 -11.49 -5.50 -4.74
CA PRO A 45 -12.90 -5.46 -4.37
C PRO A 45 -13.42 -4.01 -4.22
N GLU A 46 -14.73 -3.88 -4.07
CA GLU A 46 -15.35 -2.58 -3.80
C GLU A 46 -14.96 -2.03 -2.43
N ASP A 47 -14.78 -2.89 -1.41
CA ASP A 47 -14.35 -2.50 -0.07
C ASP A 47 -12.99 -3.12 0.29
N ALA A 48 -12.07 -2.32 0.84
CA ALA A 48 -10.74 -2.80 1.22
C ALA A 48 -10.79 -3.80 2.40
N GLY A 49 -11.89 -3.85 3.16
CA GLY A 49 -12.14 -4.87 4.18
C GLY A 49 -12.19 -6.30 3.63
N ASP A 50 -12.58 -6.46 2.37
CA ASP A 50 -12.70 -7.76 1.70
C ASP A 50 -11.37 -8.30 1.15
N LEU A 51 -10.29 -7.49 1.21
CA LEU A 51 -8.96 -7.94 0.80
C LEU A 51 -8.42 -9.03 1.76
N PRO A 52 -7.66 -10.00 1.24
CA PRO A 52 -6.78 -10.83 2.06
C PRO A 52 -5.85 -9.98 2.92
N ASP A 53 -5.58 -10.43 4.15
CA ASP A 53 -4.82 -9.64 5.13
C ASP A 53 -3.38 -9.35 4.70
N ASP A 54 -2.77 -10.22 3.91
CA ASP A 54 -1.44 -9.98 3.36
C ASP A 54 -1.46 -8.90 2.27
N LEU A 55 -2.47 -8.85 1.39
CA LEU A 55 -2.63 -7.75 0.43
C LEU A 55 -2.91 -6.42 1.14
N LYS A 56 -3.71 -6.43 2.22
CA LYS A 56 -3.87 -5.22 3.06
C LYS A 56 -2.51 -4.73 3.59
N LEU A 57 -1.69 -5.65 4.11
CA LEU A 57 -0.35 -5.33 4.59
C LEU A 57 0.56 -4.81 3.46
N ALA A 58 0.50 -5.40 2.27
CA ALA A 58 1.28 -4.94 1.12
C ALA A 58 0.95 -3.49 0.74
N ILE A 59 -0.34 -3.14 0.71
CA ILE A 59 -0.82 -1.78 0.42
C ILE A 59 -0.37 -0.81 1.51
N ILE A 60 -0.52 -1.18 2.77
CA ILE A 60 -0.13 -0.34 3.92
C ILE A 60 1.38 -0.09 3.94
N ASP A 61 2.18 -1.12 3.69
CA ASP A 61 3.64 -1.00 3.67
C ASP A 61 4.13 -0.15 2.48
N GLN A 62 3.53 -0.33 1.31
CA GLN A 62 3.80 0.51 0.15
C GLN A 62 3.42 1.98 0.40
N ALA A 63 2.28 2.23 1.06
CA ALA A 63 1.85 3.57 1.44
C ALA A 63 2.80 4.22 2.46
N ALA A 64 3.31 3.48 3.44
CA ALA A 64 4.30 3.99 4.38
C ALA A 64 5.63 4.36 3.68
N MET A 65 6.10 3.53 2.75
CA MET A 65 7.27 3.86 1.94
C MET A 65 7.05 5.13 1.10
N LEU A 66 5.84 5.31 0.54
CA LEU A 66 5.46 6.53 -0.17
C LEU A 66 5.50 7.76 0.75
N PHE A 67 4.98 7.60 1.98
CA PHE A 67 4.90 8.64 3.00
C PHE A 67 6.28 9.10 3.48
N ASP A 68 7.17 8.17 3.78
CA ASP A 68 8.53 8.46 4.27
C ASP A 68 9.39 9.12 3.18
N ALA A 69 9.16 8.78 1.92
CA ALA A 69 9.97 9.28 0.79
C ALA A 69 9.46 10.61 0.18
N ARG A 70 8.52 11.31 0.84
CA ARG A 70 7.89 12.53 0.33
C ARG A 70 8.82 13.72 0.06
N GLY A 71 10.08 13.65 0.48
CA GLY A 71 11.09 14.69 0.26
C GLY A 71 11.90 14.56 -1.04
N GLY A 72 11.61 13.57 -1.90
CA GLY A 72 12.29 13.42 -3.20
C GLY A 72 13.76 13.02 -3.09
N SER A 73 14.17 12.32 -2.01
CA SER A 73 15.51 11.75 -1.97
C SER A 73 15.68 10.73 -3.08
N THR A 74 16.77 10.83 -3.83
CA THR A 74 17.17 9.85 -4.86
C THR A 74 17.47 8.46 -4.27
N ASP A 75 17.52 8.35 -2.93
CA ASP A 75 17.75 7.11 -2.19
C ASP A 75 16.48 6.28 -1.96
N ARG A 76 15.33 6.71 -2.49
CA ARG A 76 14.11 5.90 -2.40
C ARG A 76 14.26 4.62 -3.27
N PRO A 77 13.94 3.43 -2.73
CA PRO A 77 13.78 2.23 -3.53
C PRO A 77 12.77 2.45 -4.67
N VAL A 78 13.18 2.14 -5.90
CA VAL A 78 12.30 2.20 -7.08
C VAL A 78 11.34 1.01 -7.08
N GLY A 79 10.07 1.26 -7.39
CA GLY A 79 9.03 0.25 -7.45
C GLY A 79 8.32 0.00 -6.11
N LEU A 80 7.92 -1.25 -5.88
CA LEU A 80 7.26 -1.68 -4.67
C LEU A 80 8.23 -1.76 -3.49
N SER A 81 7.69 -1.60 -2.28
CA SER A 81 8.42 -1.94 -1.07
C SER A 81 8.83 -3.41 -1.08
N LEU A 82 9.88 -3.76 -0.34
CA LEU A 82 10.38 -5.14 -0.31
C LEU A 82 9.33 -6.12 0.25
N ALA A 83 8.55 -5.70 1.25
CA ALA A 83 7.50 -6.54 1.81
C ALA A 83 6.33 -6.69 0.82
N ALA A 84 5.88 -5.60 0.20
CA ALA A 84 4.84 -5.65 -0.84
C ALA A 84 5.26 -6.57 -1.99
N SER A 85 6.49 -6.42 -2.49
CA SER A 85 7.06 -7.26 -3.57
C SER A 85 6.98 -8.76 -3.26
N ARG A 86 7.31 -9.15 -2.02
CA ARG A 86 7.26 -10.56 -1.58
C ARG A 86 5.84 -11.09 -1.46
N ILE A 87 4.89 -10.22 -1.12
CA ILE A 87 3.48 -10.58 -0.98
C ILE A 87 2.86 -10.76 -2.37
N VAL A 88 2.99 -9.75 -3.25
CA VAL A 88 2.38 -9.79 -4.59
C VAL A 88 2.93 -10.93 -5.46
N ALA A 89 4.19 -11.32 -5.27
CA ALA A 89 4.78 -12.46 -5.96
C ALA A 89 4.03 -13.80 -5.72
N ARG A 90 3.33 -13.94 -4.58
CA ARG A 90 2.50 -15.13 -4.32
C ARG A 90 1.18 -15.14 -5.09
N TYR A 91 0.68 -13.96 -5.47
CA TYR A 91 -0.59 -13.81 -6.18
C TYR A 91 -0.41 -13.96 -7.69
N ARG A 92 0.58 -13.28 -8.25
CA ARG A 92 0.88 -13.36 -9.68
C ARG A 92 1.35 -14.75 -10.13
N GLY A 93 2.01 -15.48 -9.23
CA GLY A 93 2.68 -16.74 -9.58
C GLY A 93 3.88 -16.54 -10.52
N VAL A 94 4.58 -17.63 -10.85
CA VAL A 94 5.64 -17.62 -11.86
C VAL A 94 5.00 -17.95 -13.21
N ALA A 95 4.83 -16.95 -14.07
CA ALA A 95 4.52 -17.16 -15.48
C ALA A 95 5.83 -17.50 -16.22
N ILE A 96 5.85 -18.64 -16.91
CA ILE A 96 6.99 -19.12 -17.72
C ILE A 96 6.75 -18.74 -19.17
#